data_AF-A3YVY8-F1
#
_entry.id   AF-A3YVY8-F1
#
_cell.length_a   1.000
_cell.length_b   1.000
_cell.length_c   1.000
_cell.angle_alpha   90.00
_cell.angle_beta   90.00
_cell.angle_gamma   90.00
#
_symmetry.space_group_name_H-M   'P 1'
#
loop_
_entity.id
_entity.type
_entity.pdbx_description
1 polymer ?
#
loop_
_entity_poly.entity_id
_entity_poly.type
_entity_poly.pdbx_seq_one_letter_code
_entity_poly.pdbx_strand_id
1 'polypeptide(L)'
;MFGLIPTDPSGRVGLLLRDRGYAETAPVAGHFRMDERDGLLLTTAYETMSSLERFWFPNPNLRLRTSTVEGLSNTASFCMESRCLESDSDRETADLGEGATGPAETRRRALVSAFGW
;
A
#
# COMPACT_ATOMS: atom_id res chain seq x y z
N MET A 1 3.64 -13.99 0.14
CA MET A 1 2.82 -13.86 -1.08
C MET A 1 1.38 -13.56 -0.69
N PHE A 2 0.67 -12.79 -1.50
CA PHE A 2 -0.78 -12.60 -1.35
C PHE A 2 -1.45 -12.88 -2.69
N GLY A 3 -2.63 -13.50 -2.68
CA GLY A 3 -3.41 -13.83 -3.86
C GLY A 3 -4.87 -13.41 -3.67
N LEU A 4 -5.47 -12.83 -4.71
CA LEU A 4 -6.89 -12.51 -4.75
C LEU A 4 -7.55 -13.47 -5.73
N ILE A 5 -8.54 -14.23 -5.26
CA ILE A 5 -9.30 -15.17 -6.09
C ILE A 5 -10.73 -14.65 -6.17
N PRO A 6 -11.14 -14.04 -7.30
CA PRO A 6 -12.51 -13.62 -7.49
C PRO A 6 -13.48 -14.81 -7.38
N THR A 7 -14.61 -14.59 -6.71
CA THR A 7 -15.67 -15.60 -6.57
C THR A 7 -16.88 -15.34 -7.46
N ASP A 8 -16.88 -14.22 -8.19
CA ASP A 8 -17.95 -13.85 -9.11
C ASP A 8 -17.42 -13.20 -10.40
N PRO A 9 -18.27 -13.04 -11.43
CA PRO A 9 -17.88 -12.45 -12.71
C PRO A 9 -17.50 -10.97 -12.65
N SER A 10 -17.85 -10.24 -11.58
CA SER A 10 -17.49 -8.84 -11.44
C SER A 10 -15.99 -8.68 -11.20
N GLY A 11 -15.32 -9.70 -10.65
CA GLY A 11 -13.92 -9.61 -10.27
C GLY A 11 -13.67 -8.79 -9.00
N ARG A 12 -14.72 -8.21 -8.39
CA ARG A 12 -14.62 -7.21 -7.33
C ARG A 12 -14.75 -7.77 -5.91
N VAL A 13 -14.99 -9.06 -5.77
CA VAL A 13 -15.11 -9.74 -4.47
C VAL A 13 -14.57 -11.16 -4.57
N GLY A 14 -14.03 -11.66 -3.47
CA GLY A 14 -13.65 -13.06 -3.37
C GLY A 14 -12.72 -13.36 -2.22
N LEU A 15 -11.89 -14.38 -2.39
CA LEU A 15 -10.99 -14.89 -1.35
C LEU A 15 -9.62 -14.22 -1.40
N LEU A 16 -9.05 -14.01 -0.22
CA LEU A 16 -7.70 -13.54 0.01
C LEU A 16 -6.85 -14.71 0.54
N LEU A 17 -5.88 -15.14 -0.27
CA LEU A 17 -4.83 -16.06 0.13
C LEU A 17 -3.64 -15.29 0.68
N ARG A 18 -3.15 -15.70 1.86
CA ARG A 18 -1.89 -15.22 2.46
C ARG A 18 -1.12 -16.42 2.99
N ASP A 19 0.20 -16.43 2.76
CA ASP A 19 1.05 -17.59 3.10
C ASP A 19 1.09 -17.91 4.60
N ARG A 20 0.87 -16.93 5.48
CA ARG A 20 0.84 -17.09 6.95
C ARG A 20 -0.10 -16.06 7.58
N GLY A 21 -1.02 -16.54 8.42
CA GLY A 21 -1.84 -15.70 9.29
C GLY A 21 -1.05 -15.09 10.44
N TYR A 22 -1.62 -14.11 11.14
CA TYR A 22 -0.93 -13.30 12.15
C TYR A 22 -0.75 -14.03 13.50
N ALA A 23 -1.42 -15.17 13.73
CA ALA A 23 -1.36 -15.85 15.04
C ALA A 23 -1.69 -17.36 15.11
N GLU A 24 -2.35 -18.00 14.14
CA GLU A 24 -2.88 -19.36 14.36
C GLU A 24 -2.66 -20.38 13.24
N THR A 25 -2.58 -21.65 13.66
CA THR A 25 -2.26 -22.87 12.90
C THR A 25 -3.35 -23.29 11.90
N ALA A 26 -4.53 -22.64 11.92
CA ALA A 26 -5.63 -22.95 11.01
C ALA A 26 -5.69 -21.94 9.84
N PRO A 27 -5.86 -22.41 8.58
CA PRO A 27 -5.97 -21.51 7.44
C PRO A 27 -7.31 -20.76 7.47
N VAL A 28 -7.27 -19.48 7.81
CA VAL A 28 -8.39 -18.55 7.54
C VAL A 28 -8.16 -17.95 6.17
N ALA A 29 -9.01 -18.32 5.20
CA ALA A 29 -9.11 -17.57 3.96
C ALA A 29 -9.72 -16.21 4.29
N GLY A 30 -8.95 -15.13 4.09
CA GLY A 30 -9.51 -13.79 4.18
C GLY A 30 -10.47 -13.55 3.02
N HIS A 31 -11.15 -12.41 3.04
CA HIS A 31 -11.98 -11.94 1.94
C HIS A 31 -11.45 -10.61 1.42
N PHE A 32 -11.59 -10.37 0.13
CA PHE A 32 -11.40 -9.06 -0.45
C PHE A 32 -12.70 -8.56 -1.09
N ARG A 33 -12.85 -7.24 -1.13
CA ARG A 33 -13.93 -6.58 -1.87
C ARG A 33 -13.50 -5.19 -2.32
N MET A 34 -13.90 -4.77 -3.51
CA MET A 34 -13.80 -3.38 -3.94
C MET A 34 -15.07 -2.61 -3.52
N ASP A 35 -14.92 -1.46 -2.87
CA ASP A 35 -16.03 -0.56 -2.59
C ASP A 35 -16.46 0.25 -3.82
N GLU A 36 -17.55 1.01 -3.71
CA GLU A 36 -18.08 1.83 -4.82
C GLU A 36 -17.13 2.93 -5.30
N ARG A 37 -16.07 3.23 -4.54
CA ARG A 37 -15.05 4.25 -4.83
C ARG A 37 -13.69 3.63 -5.17
N ASP A 38 -13.69 2.37 -5.61
CA ASP A 38 -12.50 1.59 -5.95
C ASP A 38 -11.47 1.46 -4.84
N GLY A 39 -11.92 1.54 -3.58
CA GLY A 39 -11.13 1.14 -2.43
C GLY A 39 -11.12 -0.37 -2.29
N LEU A 40 -9.94 -0.96 -2.09
CA LEU A 40 -9.77 -2.38 -1.78
C LEU A 40 -9.94 -2.59 -0.28
N LEU A 41 -10.95 -3.38 0.11
CA LEU A 41 -11.15 -3.84 1.46
C LEU A 41 -10.65 -5.27 1.59
N LEU A 42 -9.86 -5.54 2.63
CA LEU A 42 -9.43 -6.86 3.05
C LEU A 42 -9.99 -7.14 4.44
N THR A 43 -10.62 -8.29 4.62
CA THR A 43 -11.17 -8.72 5.89
C THR A 43 -10.61 -10.08 6.24
N THR A 44 -10.06 -10.22 7.44
CA THR A 44 -9.59 -11.49 7.98
C THR A 44 -10.15 -11.65 9.38
N ALA A 45 -10.80 -12.77 9.67
CA ALA A 45 -11.35 -13.06 10.99
C ALA A 45 -10.83 -14.41 11.48
N TYR A 46 -10.11 -14.38 12.59
CA TYR A 46 -9.76 -15.53 13.42
C TYR A 46 -10.81 -15.69 14.51
N GLU A 47 -10.72 -16.77 15.29
CA GLU A 47 -11.68 -17.05 16.38
C GLU A 47 -11.70 -15.92 17.44
N THR A 48 -10.55 -15.33 17.73
CA THR A 48 -10.39 -14.35 18.81
C THR A 48 -10.05 -12.94 18.32
N MET A 49 -9.86 -12.74 17.02
CA MET A 49 -9.35 -11.49 16.45
C MET A 49 -9.90 -11.28 15.04
N SER A 50 -10.36 -10.08 14.75
CA SER A 50 -10.72 -9.66 13.40
C SER A 50 -9.84 -8.49 12.95
N SER A 51 -9.58 -8.42 11.65
CA SER A 51 -8.87 -7.31 11.04
C SER A 51 -9.58 -6.87 9.77
N LEU A 52 -9.71 -5.57 9.64
CA LEU A 52 -10.24 -4.88 8.48
C LEU A 52 -9.19 -3.91 7.96
N GLU A 53 -8.84 -4.00 6.69
CA GLU A 53 -7.90 -3.08 6.04
C GLU A 53 -8.58 -2.48 4.80
N ARG A 54 -8.49 -1.16 4.62
CA ARG A 54 -8.95 -0.47 3.42
C ARG A 54 -7.79 0.29 2.78
N PHE A 55 -7.59 0.06 1.49
CA PHE A 55 -6.57 0.71 0.67
C PHE A 55 -7.26 1.50 -0.44
N TRP A 56 -6.76 2.69 -0.75
CA TRP A 56 -7.22 3.45 -1.91
C TRP A 56 -6.17 4.43 -2.39
N PHE A 57 -6.35 4.94 -3.61
CA PHE A 57 -5.44 5.88 -4.24
C PHE A 57 -6.17 7.21 -4.49
N PRO A 58 -5.96 8.25 -3.67
CA PRO A 58 -6.46 9.59 -3.96
C PRO A 58 -5.89 10.16 -5.27
N ASN A 59 -4.69 9.70 -5.66
CA ASN A 59 -4.03 9.99 -6.92
C ASN A 59 -3.01 8.88 -7.26
N PRO A 60 -2.44 8.83 -8.49
CA PRO A 60 -1.54 7.75 -8.91
C PRO A 60 -0.24 7.57 -8.09
N ASN A 61 0.13 8.59 -7.30
CA ASN A 61 1.39 8.66 -6.55
C ASN A 61 1.18 8.59 -5.04
N LEU A 62 -0.05 8.41 -4.55
CA LEU A 62 -0.35 8.31 -3.13
C LEU A 62 -1.28 7.13 -2.88
N ARG A 63 -0.84 6.20 -2.04
CA ARG A 63 -1.69 5.17 -1.44
C ARG A 63 -2.02 5.56 -0.02
N LEU A 64 -3.30 5.49 0.32
CA LEU A 64 -3.78 5.60 1.69
C LEU A 64 -4.23 4.22 2.19
N ARG A 65 -3.98 3.97 3.47
CA ARG A 65 -4.43 2.76 4.15
C ARG A 65 -4.98 3.09 5.53
N THR A 66 -6.14 2.53 5.84
CA THR A 66 -6.70 2.47 7.19
C THR A 66 -6.84 1.02 7.58
N SER A 67 -6.52 0.67 8.81
CA SER A 67 -6.78 -0.67 9.33
C SER A 67 -7.28 -0.64 10.76
N THR A 68 -8.17 -1.57 11.08
CA THR A 68 -8.51 -1.94 12.45
C THR A 68 -8.15 -3.38 12.71
N VAL A 69 -7.81 -3.63 13.96
CA VAL A 69 -7.64 -4.94 14.55
C VAL A 69 -8.47 -4.92 15.82
N GLU A 70 -9.39 -5.87 15.95
CA GLU A 70 -10.31 -5.98 17.08
C GLU A 70 -10.22 -7.39 17.66
N GLY A 71 -10.20 -7.52 18.99
CA GLY A 71 -10.02 -8.80 19.66
C GLY A 71 -9.54 -8.62 21.09
N LEU A 72 -8.44 -9.27 21.45
CA LEU A 72 -7.80 -9.13 22.77
C LEU A 72 -7.25 -7.71 23.03
N SER A 73 -6.86 -7.01 21.97
CA SER A 73 -6.48 -5.60 22.00
C SER A 73 -6.96 -4.93 20.73
N ASN A 74 -7.52 -3.73 20.86
CA ASN A 74 -8.05 -2.98 19.75
C ASN A 74 -7.00 -1.98 19.26
N THR A 75 -6.67 -2.02 17.98
CA THR A 75 -5.70 -1.11 17.37
C THR A 75 -6.26 -0.58 16.06
N ALA A 76 -6.16 0.74 15.88
CA ALA A 76 -6.42 1.39 14.60
C ALA A 76 -5.12 1.97 14.05
N SER A 77 -4.95 1.96 12.73
CA SER A 77 -3.78 2.53 12.07
C SER A 77 -4.19 3.30 10.81
N PHE A 78 -3.48 4.38 10.55
CA PHE A 78 -3.58 5.18 9.33
C PHE A 78 -2.20 5.34 8.73
N CYS A 79 -2.07 5.06 7.43
CA CYS A 79 -0.81 5.15 6.70
C CYS A 79 -0.98 5.93 5.41
N MET A 80 0.00 6.77 5.10
CA MET A 80 0.14 7.47 3.83
C MET A 80 1.45 7.06 3.18
N GLU A 81 1.38 6.62 1.93
CA GLU A 81 2.52 6.05 1.21
C GLU A 81 2.66 6.72 -0.15
N SER A 82 3.71 7.52 -0.31
CA SER A 82 4.01 8.21 -1.56
C SER A 82 4.87 7.33 -2.48
N ARG A 83 4.57 7.34 -3.78
CA ARG A 83 5.39 6.67 -4.79
C ARG A 83 6.73 7.40 -4.92
N CYS A 84 7.83 6.66 -4.73
CA CYS A 84 9.15 7.14 -5.12
C CYS A 84 9.22 7.17 -6.65
N LEU A 85 9.33 8.38 -7.20
CA LEU A 85 9.60 8.57 -8.63
C LEU A 85 11.12 8.62 -8.78
N GLU A 86 11.67 7.85 -9.72
CA GLU A 86 13.05 8.07 -10.15
C GLU A 86 13.14 9.50 -10.67
N SER A 87 13.98 10.31 -10.05
CA SER A 87 14.37 11.60 -10.61
C SER A 87 15.30 11.32 -11.80
N ASP A 88 15.17 12.07 -12.90
CA ASP A 88 16.14 12.01 -14.01
C ASP A 88 17.60 12.29 -13.55
N SER A 89 17.80 12.81 -12.33
CA SER A 89 19.12 12.92 -11.70
C SER A 89 19.79 11.57 -11.40
N ASP A 90 19.03 10.48 -11.26
CA ASP A 90 19.57 9.14 -11.03
C ASP A 90 19.99 8.47 -12.37
N ARG A 91 19.47 8.96 -13.50
CA ARG A 91 19.96 8.58 -14.84
C ARG A 91 21.24 9.31 -15.21
N GLU A 92 21.40 10.55 -14.77
CA GLU A 92 22.59 11.37 -15.05
C GLU A 92 23.84 10.86 -14.30
N THR A 93 23.70 10.28 -13.10
CA THR A 93 24.83 9.69 -12.37
C THR A 93 25.32 8.35 -12.93
N ALA A 94 24.53 7.67 -13.76
CA ALA A 94 24.95 6.46 -14.48
C ALA A 94 25.69 6.78 -15.79
N ASP A 95 25.56 8.02 -16.31
CA ASP A 95 26.12 8.45 -17.60
C ASP A 95 27.29 9.44 -17.46
N LEU A 96 27.44 10.13 -16.31
CA LEU A 96 28.55 11.07 -16.05
C LEU A 96 29.84 10.41 -15.53
N GLY A 97 30.15 9.25 -16.08
CA GLY A 97 31.40 8.54 -15.85
C GLY A 97 32.59 9.08 -16.64
N GLU A 98 32.62 10.32 -17.12
CA GLU A 98 33.87 10.95 -17.60
C GLU A 98 33.76 12.48 -17.77
N GLY A 99 34.29 13.22 -16.79
CA GLY A 99 34.86 14.55 -17.02
C GLY A 99 34.05 15.79 -16.59
N ALA A 100 34.76 16.63 -15.82
CA ALA A 100 34.59 18.09 -15.66
C ALA A 100 33.68 18.63 -14.52
N THR A 101 34.41 19.08 -13.51
CA THR A 101 34.15 19.99 -12.39
C THR A 101 33.29 21.24 -12.71
N GLY A 102 32.26 21.48 -11.88
CA GLY A 102 31.58 22.78 -11.71
C GLY A 102 30.54 22.69 -10.58
N PRO A 103 30.33 23.74 -9.75
CA PRO A 103 29.37 23.65 -8.65
C PRO A 103 27.95 23.81 -9.20
N ALA A 104 27.29 22.70 -9.49
CA ALA A 104 25.87 22.69 -9.82
C ALA A 104 25.06 22.79 -8.52
N GLU A 105 24.54 23.99 -8.25
CA GLU A 105 23.61 24.26 -7.16
C GLU A 105 22.37 23.36 -7.34
N THR A 106 22.34 22.27 -6.57
CA THR A 106 21.26 21.30 -6.59
C THR A 106 19.99 21.97 -6.07
N ARG A 107 19.17 22.48 -6.98
CA ARG A 107 17.82 22.97 -6.64
C ARG A 107 16.97 21.76 -6.26
N ARG A 108 17.05 21.36 -4.99
CA ARG A 108 16.17 20.38 -4.37
C ARG A 108 14.74 20.83 -4.65
N ARG A 109 14.04 20.16 -5.57
CA ARG A 109 12.59 20.29 -5.68
C ARG A 109 12.03 19.83 -4.34
N ALA A 110 11.50 20.77 -3.57
CA ALA A 110 10.76 20.45 -2.37
C ALA A 110 9.68 19.45 -2.77
N LEU A 111 9.66 18.29 -2.11
CA LEU A 111 8.54 17.37 -2.17
C LEU A 111 7.37 18.07 -1.48
N VAL A 112 6.64 18.88 -2.24
CA VAL A 112 5.45 19.54 -1.72
C VAL A 112 4.40 18.45 -1.57
N SER A 113 3.98 18.23 -0.32
CA SER A 113 2.80 17.43 -0.02
C SER A 113 1.64 17.89 -0.89
N ALA A 114 0.91 16.96 -1.51
CA ALA A 114 -0.33 17.29 -2.23
C ALA A 114 -1.40 17.94 -1.32
N PHE A 115 -1.17 17.94 0.00
CA PHE A 115 -2.04 18.55 1.01
C PHE A 115 -1.48 19.85 1.62
N GLY A 116 -0.38 20.40 1.08
CA GLY A 116 0.07 21.76 1.42
C GLY A 116 0.75 21.92 2.78
N TRP A 117 1.39 20.88 3.31
CA TRP A 117 2.24 20.93 4.52
C TRP A 117 3.67 20.49 4.17
#